data_AF-A0A4Y8SI33-F1
#
_entry.id   AF-A0A4Y8SI33-F1
#
_cell.length_a   1.000
_cell.length_b   1.000
_cell.length_c   1.000
_cell.angle_alpha   90.00
_cell.angle_beta   90.00
_cell.angle_gamma   90.00
#
_symmetry.space_group_name_H-M   'P 1'
#
loop_
_entity.id
_entity.type
_entity.pdbx_description
1 polymer ?
#
loop_
_entity_poly.entity_id
_entity_poly.type
_entity_poly.pdbx_seq_one_letter_code
_entity_poly.pdbx_strand_id
1 'polypeptide(L)'
;MQTNNHTDGLIERLSELHGEELAINREAIDKELAADAEAYQGLGIKLLSIGGGLLATFFFLGFVGLVLTQASEASIFVGLLIMAGAIWLNKTSTNTILDTVLISSYLASFGMIAFGMVQLHVDANAIATVLLILAVITCVVTSGYMHNFFSVLVASGCLFAFVLINDAYEITHLLTLLLAWSYAWMCLNETDLIAQNPQLNARYMALRNGLLFSFIAILAYLGVADFRSSSLQDNFISGLIIIAVTAFVLYAIVRALALRAKDKLMVYVLGGILLASTVFAPAICGALLIVFLSFHTGHRTGIAAGLVALVYFTGQYYYDLSYTLLIKSEIMMASGALFFLAWFILKKQLKRYEQN
;
A
#
# COMPACT_ATOMS: atom_id res chain seq x y z
N MET A 1 27.22 1.19 9.31
CA MET A 1 28.47 0.38 9.35
C MET A 1 28.25 -1.11 9.08
N GLN A 2 27.15 -1.75 9.52
CA GLN A 2 26.88 -3.18 9.18
C GLN A 2 26.43 -3.44 7.72
N THR A 3 25.88 -2.45 7.02
CA THR A 3 25.36 -2.60 5.64
C THR A 3 26.46 -2.79 4.59
N ASN A 4 27.61 -2.10 4.70
CA ASN A 4 28.69 -2.21 3.70
C ASN A 4 29.25 -3.63 3.57
N ASN A 5 29.49 -4.32 4.71
CA ASN A 5 30.02 -5.69 4.68
C ASN A 5 29.13 -6.69 3.94
N HIS A 6 27.81 -6.48 3.94
CA HIS A 6 26.88 -7.41 3.31
C HIS A 6 26.75 -7.16 1.80
N THR A 7 26.82 -5.90 1.38
CA THR A 7 26.85 -5.50 -0.03
C THR A 7 28.16 -5.93 -0.68
N ASP A 8 29.28 -5.71 0.00
CA ASP A 8 30.61 -6.06 -0.52
C ASP A 8 30.74 -7.58 -0.74
N GLY A 9 30.25 -8.40 0.21
CA GLY A 9 30.22 -9.85 0.05
C GLY A 9 29.27 -10.36 -1.04
N LEU A 10 28.22 -9.59 -1.39
CA LEU A 10 27.34 -9.91 -2.53
C LEU A 10 28.00 -9.55 -3.86
N ILE A 11 28.66 -8.39 -3.94
CA ILE A 11 29.42 -7.96 -5.11
C ILE A 11 30.52 -8.98 -5.42
N GLU A 12 31.24 -9.45 -4.39
CA GLU A 12 32.28 -10.46 -4.52
C GLU A 12 31.72 -11.78 -5.07
N ARG A 13 30.64 -12.32 -4.47
CA ARG A 13 29.97 -13.53 -4.98
C ARG A 13 29.46 -13.40 -6.42
N LEU A 14 28.91 -12.24 -6.78
CA LEU A 14 28.43 -12.01 -8.15
C LEU A 14 29.59 -11.94 -9.16
N SER A 15 30.70 -11.34 -8.74
CA SER A 15 31.94 -11.29 -9.54
C SER A 15 32.53 -12.69 -9.71
N GLU A 16 32.49 -13.54 -8.68
CA GLU A 16 32.90 -14.94 -8.74
C GLU A 16 31.99 -15.80 -9.65
N LEU A 17 30.69 -15.53 -9.67
CA LEU A 17 29.70 -16.30 -10.46
C LEU A 17 29.68 -15.94 -11.95
N HIS A 18 29.98 -14.69 -12.30
CA HIS A 18 29.83 -14.18 -13.67
C HIS A 18 31.13 -13.69 -14.31
N GLY A 19 32.25 -13.68 -13.57
CA GLY A 19 33.57 -13.35 -14.11
C GLY A 19 33.63 -11.94 -14.72
N GLU A 20 34.43 -11.77 -15.78
CA GLU A 20 34.66 -10.48 -16.44
C GLU A 20 33.48 -9.97 -17.29
N GLU A 21 32.43 -10.75 -17.52
CA GLU A 21 31.26 -10.31 -18.30
C GLU A 21 30.36 -9.34 -17.53
N LEU A 22 30.49 -9.28 -16.20
CA LEU A 22 29.66 -8.45 -15.34
C LEU A 22 30.36 -7.12 -14.99
N ALA A 23 29.97 -6.04 -15.69
CA ALA A 23 30.43 -4.69 -15.36
C ALA A 23 29.64 -4.11 -14.17
N ILE A 24 30.25 -4.09 -12.98
CA ILE A 24 29.65 -3.53 -11.76
C ILE A 24 30.07 -2.07 -11.58
N ASN A 25 29.12 -1.14 -11.63
CA ASN A 25 29.37 0.27 -11.32
C ASN A 25 29.28 0.52 -9.80
N ARG A 26 30.43 0.39 -9.12
CA ARG A 26 30.49 0.53 -7.66
C ARG A 26 30.15 1.94 -7.16
N GLU A 27 30.55 2.96 -7.91
CA GLU A 27 30.28 4.36 -7.57
C GLU A 27 28.77 4.68 -7.57
N ALA A 28 28.02 4.11 -8.54
CA ALA A 28 26.57 4.24 -8.57
C ALA A 28 25.90 3.52 -7.37
N ILE A 29 26.37 2.31 -7.04
CA ILE A 29 25.85 1.53 -5.89
C ILE A 29 26.10 2.28 -4.58
N ASP A 30 27.32 2.78 -4.36
CA ASP A 30 27.68 3.49 -3.14
C ASP A 30 26.88 4.79 -2.99
N LYS A 31 26.66 5.51 -4.10
CA LYS A 31 25.82 6.71 -4.14
C LYS A 31 24.37 6.41 -3.77
N GLU A 32 23.82 5.32 -4.27
CA GLU A 32 22.43 4.91 -3.99
C GLU A 32 22.28 4.42 -2.55
N LEU A 33 23.23 3.64 -2.03
CA LEU A 33 23.27 3.23 -0.61
C LEU A 33 23.40 4.42 0.34
N ALA A 34 24.19 5.43 -0.02
CA ALA A 34 24.30 6.66 0.76
C ALA A 34 22.98 7.44 0.77
N ALA A 35 22.32 7.56 -0.39
CA ALA A 35 21.02 8.21 -0.51
C ALA A 35 19.93 7.49 0.32
N ASP A 36 19.92 6.15 0.30
CA ASP A 36 19.02 5.35 1.13
C ASP A 36 19.33 5.50 2.62
N ALA A 37 20.60 5.49 3.02
CA ALA A 37 20.97 5.67 4.43
C ALA A 37 20.54 7.05 4.97
N GLU A 38 20.71 8.12 4.19
CA GLU A 38 20.16 9.45 4.49
C GLU A 38 18.62 9.47 4.45
N ALA A 39 17.99 8.63 3.62
CA ALA A 39 16.55 8.48 3.60
C ALA A 39 16.02 7.96 4.95
N TYR A 40 16.73 7.03 5.59
CA TYR A 40 16.37 6.42 6.88
C TYR A 40 16.77 7.25 8.12
N GLN A 41 17.78 8.11 8.04
CA GLN A 41 18.09 9.04 9.14
C GLN A 41 16.95 10.08 9.28
N GLY A 42 16.37 10.17 10.48
CA GLY A 42 15.27 11.11 10.75
C GLY A 42 13.89 10.64 10.29
N LEU A 43 13.65 9.33 10.15
CA LEU A 43 12.36 8.77 9.74
C LEU A 43 11.17 9.28 10.59
N GLY A 44 11.36 9.48 11.90
CA GLY A 44 10.37 10.11 12.76
C GLY A 44 10.08 11.58 12.41
N ILE A 45 11.13 12.35 12.08
CA ILE A 45 10.99 13.73 11.61
C ILE A 45 10.27 13.75 10.26
N LYS A 46 10.60 12.83 9.34
CA LYS A 46 9.91 12.71 8.05
C LYS A 46 8.45 12.34 8.21
N LEU A 47 8.10 11.38 9.06
CA LEU A 47 6.71 11.02 9.35
C LEU A 47 5.93 12.19 9.97
N LEU A 48 6.54 12.90 10.93
CA LEU A 48 5.94 14.08 11.53
C LEU A 48 5.78 15.21 10.51
N SER A 49 6.74 15.37 9.60
CA SER A 49 6.70 16.34 8.51
C SER A 49 5.61 16.00 7.50
N ILE A 50 5.44 14.73 7.13
CA ILE A 50 4.35 14.26 6.28
C ILE A 50 2.99 14.50 6.95
N GLY A 51 2.86 14.15 8.23
CA GLY A 51 1.65 14.39 9.01
C GLY A 51 1.33 15.89 9.15
N GLY A 52 2.34 16.71 9.44
CA GLY A 52 2.22 18.16 9.48
C GLY A 52 1.89 18.77 8.12
N GLY A 53 2.41 18.19 7.05
CA GLY A 53 2.11 18.57 5.67
C GLY A 53 0.65 18.27 5.29
N LEU A 54 0.16 17.07 5.58
CA LEU A 54 -1.25 16.72 5.40
C LEU A 54 -2.17 17.64 6.21
N LEU A 55 -1.81 17.92 7.46
CA LEU A 55 -2.55 18.86 8.31
C LEU A 55 -2.54 20.28 7.69
N ALA A 56 -1.39 20.74 7.22
CA ALA A 56 -1.25 22.02 6.54
C ALA A 56 -2.08 22.10 5.26
N THR A 57 -2.17 21.00 4.48
CA THR A 57 -3.08 20.91 3.32
C THR A 57 -4.53 21.15 3.73
N PHE A 58 -5.01 20.53 4.82
CA PHE A 58 -6.39 20.76 5.28
C PHE A 58 -6.62 22.22 5.72
N PHE A 59 -5.69 22.82 6.47
CA PHE A 59 -5.78 24.23 6.85
C PHE A 59 -5.74 25.17 5.64
N PHE A 60 -4.84 24.89 4.69
CA PHE A 60 -4.70 25.67 3.48
C PHE A 60 -5.96 25.57 2.60
N LEU A 61 -6.51 24.37 2.42
CA LEU A 61 -7.79 24.17 1.73
C LEU A 61 -8.94 24.86 2.45
N GLY A 62 -8.98 24.81 3.79
CA GLY A 62 -9.98 25.54 4.57
C GLY A 62 -9.88 27.05 4.38
N PHE A 63 -8.67 27.61 4.42
CA PHE A 63 -8.43 29.04 4.18
C PHE A 63 -8.79 29.45 2.74
N VAL A 64 -8.33 28.69 1.74
CA VAL A 64 -8.68 28.91 0.32
C VAL A 64 -10.19 28.82 0.12
N GLY A 65 -10.84 27.81 0.70
CA GLY A 65 -12.27 27.64 0.65
C GLY A 65 -13.07 28.76 1.31
N LEU A 66 -12.47 29.56 2.21
CA LEU A 66 -13.08 30.76 2.77
C LEU A 66 -12.82 32.01 1.91
N VAL A 67 -11.60 32.15 1.38
CA VAL A 67 -11.13 33.37 0.69
C VAL A 67 -11.48 33.38 -0.80
N LEU A 68 -11.40 32.23 -1.48
CA LEU A 68 -11.58 32.09 -2.93
C LEU A 68 -12.99 31.69 -3.36
N THR A 69 -13.98 31.79 -2.45
CA THR A 69 -15.41 31.51 -2.75
C THR A 69 -15.99 32.39 -3.86
N GLN A 70 -15.36 33.52 -4.17
CA GLN A 70 -15.88 34.55 -5.09
C GLN A 70 -15.40 34.37 -6.54
N ALA A 71 -14.38 33.56 -6.81
CA ALA A 71 -13.79 33.42 -8.15
C ALA A 71 -13.46 31.95 -8.47
N SER A 72 -14.46 31.23 -9.00
CA SER A 72 -14.40 29.80 -9.31
C SER A 72 -13.28 29.46 -10.31
N GLU A 73 -13.16 30.22 -11.40
CA GLU A 73 -12.12 30.07 -12.43
C GLU A 73 -10.70 30.27 -11.87
N ALA A 74 -10.54 31.26 -10.96
CA ALA A 74 -9.26 31.56 -10.34
C ALA A 74 -8.78 30.41 -9.47
N SER A 75 -9.68 29.72 -8.75
CA SER A 75 -9.29 28.57 -7.91
C SER A 75 -8.75 27.39 -8.72
N ILE A 76 -9.33 27.10 -9.89
CA ILE A 76 -8.83 26.07 -10.81
C ILE A 76 -7.46 26.46 -11.35
N PHE A 77 -7.33 27.70 -11.85
CA PHE A 77 -6.08 28.18 -12.43
C PHE A 77 -4.94 28.20 -11.40
N VAL A 78 -5.19 28.73 -10.21
CA VAL A 78 -4.22 28.74 -9.11
C VAL A 78 -3.88 27.31 -8.68
N GLY A 79 -4.86 26.41 -8.60
CA GLY A 79 -4.63 25.00 -8.31
C GLY A 79 -3.68 24.36 -9.32
N LEU A 80 -3.94 24.52 -10.63
CA LEU A 80 -3.06 24.00 -11.69
C LEU A 80 -1.65 24.61 -11.63
N LEU A 81 -1.53 25.91 -11.36
CA LEU A 81 -0.25 26.59 -11.22
C LEU A 81 0.54 26.05 -10.03
N ILE A 82 -0.11 25.90 -8.87
CA ILE A 82 0.50 25.32 -7.66
C ILE A 82 0.94 23.87 -7.93
N MET A 83 0.11 23.07 -8.61
CA MET A 83 0.45 21.68 -8.97
C MET A 83 1.71 21.63 -9.83
N ALA A 84 1.76 22.42 -10.91
CA ALA A 84 2.89 22.48 -11.82
C ALA A 84 4.16 22.99 -11.11
N GLY A 85 4.03 24.03 -10.28
CA GLY A 85 5.12 24.56 -9.47
C GLY A 85 5.66 23.52 -8.48
N ALA A 86 4.78 22.83 -7.75
CA ALA A 86 5.17 21.79 -6.81
C ALA A 86 5.97 20.67 -7.50
N ILE A 87 5.49 20.19 -8.65
CA ILE A 87 6.16 19.14 -9.43
C ILE A 87 7.51 19.63 -9.98
N TRP A 88 7.59 20.87 -10.46
CA TRP A 88 8.81 21.43 -11.05
C TRP A 88 9.88 21.69 -9.99
N LEU A 89 9.55 22.38 -8.88
CA LEU A 89 10.50 22.69 -7.80
C LEU A 89 11.01 21.42 -7.09
N ASN A 90 10.20 20.36 -7.04
CA ASN A 90 10.62 19.09 -6.42
C ASN A 90 11.79 18.43 -7.14
N LYS A 91 12.06 18.76 -8.41
CA LYS A 91 13.23 18.24 -9.14
C LYS A 91 14.56 18.79 -8.61
N THR A 92 14.52 19.91 -7.90
CA THR A 92 15.71 20.65 -7.45
C THR A 92 15.83 20.73 -5.93
N SER A 93 14.83 20.22 -5.19
CA SER A 93 14.81 20.29 -3.72
C SER A 93 15.72 19.22 -3.11
N THR A 94 16.52 19.63 -2.13
CA THR A 94 17.30 18.76 -1.25
C THR A 94 16.92 18.96 0.23
N ASN A 95 15.94 19.83 0.51
CA ASN A 95 15.56 20.23 1.86
C ASN A 95 14.22 19.60 2.27
N THR A 96 14.22 18.87 3.39
CA THR A 96 13.04 18.17 3.91
C THR A 96 11.85 19.08 4.20
N ILE A 97 12.09 20.32 4.64
CA ILE A 97 11.02 21.31 4.88
C ILE A 97 10.38 21.69 3.54
N LEU A 98 11.19 21.97 2.53
CA LEU A 98 10.71 22.33 1.20
C LEU A 98 9.93 21.16 0.59
N ASP A 99 10.42 19.92 0.70
CA ASP A 99 9.71 18.73 0.22
C ASP A 99 8.32 18.62 0.85
N THR A 100 8.21 18.90 2.15
CA THR A 100 6.93 18.89 2.86
C THR A 100 5.98 19.96 2.34
N VAL A 101 6.46 21.18 2.14
CA VAL A 101 5.66 22.27 1.56
C VAL A 101 5.20 21.91 0.14
N LEU A 102 6.08 21.35 -0.69
CA LEU A 102 5.76 20.97 -2.06
C LEU A 102 4.70 19.86 -2.11
N ILE A 103 4.84 18.82 -1.28
CA ILE A 103 3.87 17.72 -1.19
C ILE A 103 2.50 18.23 -0.71
N SER A 104 2.50 19.10 0.30
CA SER A 104 1.26 19.65 0.86
C SER A 104 0.55 20.55 -0.15
N SER A 105 1.33 21.34 -0.90
CA SER A 105 0.84 22.20 -1.98
C SER A 105 0.32 21.37 -3.15
N TYR A 106 1.00 20.29 -3.49
CA TYR A 106 0.56 19.33 -4.50
C TYR A 106 -0.80 18.70 -4.11
N LEU A 107 -0.96 18.22 -2.89
CA LEU A 107 -2.24 17.67 -2.43
C LEU A 107 -3.35 18.72 -2.37
N ALA A 108 -3.02 19.93 -1.90
CA ALA A 108 -3.95 21.05 -1.90
C ALA A 108 -4.43 21.41 -3.31
N SER A 109 -3.59 21.28 -4.33
CA SER A 109 -3.95 21.61 -5.71
C SER A 109 -5.15 20.80 -6.21
N PHE A 110 -5.23 19.50 -5.90
CA PHE A 110 -6.40 18.67 -6.25
C PHE A 110 -7.67 19.21 -5.60
N GLY A 111 -7.61 19.59 -4.32
CA GLY A 111 -8.75 20.15 -3.61
C GLY A 111 -9.19 21.51 -4.18
N MET A 112 -8.24 22.36 -4.57
CA MET A 112 -8.56 23.66 -5.21
C MET A 112 -9.22 23.48 -6.58
N ILE A 113 -8.68 22.58 -7.40
CA ILE A 113 -9.24 22.27 -8.73
C ILE A 113 -10.65 21.71 -8.57
N ALA A 114 -10.82 20.71 -7.68
CA ALA A 114 -12.12 20.12 -7.39
C ALA A 114 -13.12 21.18 -6.91
N PHE A 115 -12.73 22.01 -5.94
CA PHE A 115 -13.57 23.08 -5.40
C PHE A 115 -14.01 24.07 -6.48
N GLY A 116 -13.09 24.53 -7.32
CA GLY A 116 -13.41 25.44 -8.42
C GLY A 116 -14.39 24.84 -9.42
N MET A 117 -14.22 23.56 -9.77
CA MET A 117 -15.13 22.86 -10.66
C MET A 117 -16.52 22.67 -10.02
N VAL A 118 -16.59 22.40 -8.71
CA VAL A 118 -17.87 22.36 -7.97
C VAL A 118 -18.58 23.72 -8.05
N GLN A 119 -17.87 24.82 -7.86
CA GLN A 119 -18.45 26.17 -7.96
C GLN A 119 -18.92 26.51 -9.40
N LEU A 120 -18.25 25.95 -10.41
CA LEU A 120 -18.69 26.01 -11.81
C LEU A 120 -19.84 25.03 -12.14
N HIS A 121 -20.40 24.34 -11.14
CA HIS A 121 -21.47 23.35 -11.31
C HIS A 121 -21.10 22.22 -12.29
N VAL A 122 -19.81 21.89 -12.37
CA VAL A 122 -19.34 20.73 -13.14
C VAL A 122 -19.79 19.46 -12.43
N ASP A 123 -20.22 18.46 -13.20
CA ASP A 123 -20.70 17.20 -12.65
C ASP A 123 -19.58 16.45 -11.90
N ALA A 124 -19.97 15.70 -10.87
CA ALA A 124 -19.02 15.00 -10.00
C ALA A 124 -18.21 13.93 -10.75
N ASN A 125 -18.77 13.31 -11.79
CA ASN A 125 -18.07 12.34 -12.62
C ASN A 125 -16.95 13.00 -13.44
N ALA A 126 -17.21 14.17 -14.04
CA ALA A 126 -16.22 14.95 -14.76
C ALA A 126 -15.12 15.46 -13.81
N ILE A 127 -15.47 15.88 -12.60
CA ILE A 127 -14.48 16.25 -11.58
C ILE A 127 -13.57 15.06 -11.27
N ALA A 128 -14.14 13.89 -10.93
CA ALA A 128 -13.36 12.68 -10.66
C ALA A 128 -12.49 12.27 -11.86
N THR A 129 -12.99 12.43 -13.09
CA THR A 129 -12.25 12.17 -14.33
C THR A 129 -11.04 13.09 -14.46
N VAL A 130 -11.21 14.40 -14.26
CA VAL A 130 -10.12 15.38 -14.36
C VAL A 130 -9.05 15.11 -13.30
N LEU A 131 -9.43 14.88 -12.05
CA LEU A 131 -8.48 14.58 -10.98
C LEU A 131 -7.73 13.26 -11.24
N LEU A 132 -8.42 12.23 -11.76
CA LEU A 132 -7.80 10.97 -12.17
C LEU A 132 -6.75 11.20 -13.27
N ILE A 133 -7.09 11.97 -14.32
CA ILE A 133 -6.17 12.30 -15.41
C ILE A 133 -4.94 13.05 -14.86
N LEU A 134 -5.13 14.05 -14.00
CA LEU A 134 -4.04 14.81 -13.41
C LEU A 134 -3.12 13.95 -12.53
N ALA A 135 -3.69 13.02 -11.76
CA ALA A 135 -2.93 12.06 -10.96
C ALA A 135 -2.10 11.11 -11.85
N VAL A 136 -2.70 10.56 -12.91
CA VAL A 136 -2.00 9.68 -13.86
C VAL A 136 -0.88 10.44 -14.59
N ILE A 137 -1.14 11.66 -15.08
CA ILE A 137 -0.12 12.51 -15.72
C ILE A 137 1.03 12.76 -14.75
N THR A 138 0.73 13.13 -13.50
CA THR A 138 1.78 13.38 -12.50
C THR A 138 2.63 12.14 -12.27
N CYS A 139 1.99 10.98 -12.15
CA CYS A 139 2.68 9.70 -11.98
C CYS A 139 3.63 9.34 -13.14
N VAL A 140 3.28 9.76 -14.37
CA VAL A 140 4.12 9.52 -15.56
C VAL A 140 5.23 10.56 -15.70
N VAL A 141 5.01 11.81 -15.27
CA VAL A 141 5.95 12.92 -15.44
C VAL A 141 7.01 12.98 -14.34
N THR A 142 6.67 12.59 -13.10
CA THR A 142 7.55 12.75 -11.94
C THR A 142 8.33 11.47 -11.60
N SER A 143 9.58 11.61 -11.18
CA SER A 143 10.34 10.52 -10.51
C SER A 143 10.31 10.63 -8.99
N GLY A 144 9.68 11.69 -8.44
CA GLY A 144 9.65 11.90 -6.99
C GLY A 144 8.79 10.85 -6.27
N TYR A 145 9.32 10.26 -5.20
CA TYR A 145 8.63 9.23 -4.43
C TYR A 145 7.24 9.68 -3.94
N MET A 146 7.18 10.82 -3.25
CA MET A 146 5.93 11.27 -2.59
C MET A 146 4.86 11.68 -3.59
N HIS A 147 5.23 12.30 -4.71
CA HIS A 147 4.28 12.66 -5.78
C HIS A 147 3.68 11.41 -6.42
N ASN A 148 4.51 10.40 -6.75
CA ASN A 148 4.02 9.13 -7.29
C ASN A 148 3.13 8.39 -6.29
N PHE A 149 3.54 8.32 -5.02
CA PHE A 149 2.78 7.69 -3.95
C PHE A 149 1.37 8.28 -3.83
N PHE A 150 1.27 9.60 -3.69
CA PHE A 150 -0.02 10.28 -3.57
C PHE A 150 -0.81 10.25 -4.88
N SER A 151 -0.16 10.24 -6.05
CA SER A 151 -0.85 10.09 -7.34
C SER A 151 -1.59 8.75 -7.44
N VAL A 152 -0.97 7.65 -6.99
CA VAL A 152 -1.65 6.34 -6.95
C VAL A 152 -2.83 6.34 -5.99
N LEU A 153 -2.69 6.98 -4.82
CA LEU A 153 -3.79 7.13 -3.86
C LEU A 153 -4.95 7.95 -4.43
N VAL A 154 -4.66 9.11 -5.04
CA VAL A 154 -5.67 9.97 -5.66
C VAL A 154 -6.34 9.26 -6.85
N ALA A 155 -5.57 8.58 -7.70
CA ALA A 155 -6.11 7.83 -8.82
C ALA A 155 -7.06 6.71 -8.35
N SER A 156 -6.62 5.91 -7.36
CA SER A 156 -7.45 4.85 -6.78
C SER A 156 -8.68 5.42 -6.06
N GLY A 157 -8.52 6.56 -5.38
CA GLY A 157 -9.61 7.30 -4.75
C GLY A 157 -10.62 7.84 -5.76
N CYS A 158 -10.19 8.32 -6.92
CA CYS A 158 -11.09 8.74 -8.00
C CYS A 158 -11.84 7.55 -8.61
N LEU A 159 -11.17 6.42 -8.83
CA LEU A 159 -11.83 5.18 -9.27
C LEU A 159 -12.89 4.72 -8.27
N PHE A 160 -12.59 4.81 -6.97
CA PHE A 160 -13.55 4.53 -5.92
C PHE A 160 -14.67 5.58 -5.85
N ALA A 161 -14.37 6.86 -6.07
CA ALA A 161 -15.37 7.92 -6.12
C ALA A 161 -16.39 7.70 -7.24
N PHE A 162 -15.99 7.20 -8.41
CA PHE A 162 -16.94 6.80 -9.45
C PHE A 162 -17.95 5.76 -8.97
N VAL A 163 -17.51 4.80 -8.15
CA VAL A 163 -18.42 3.81 -7.57
C VAL A 163 -19.47 4.48 -6.68
N LEU A 164 -19.04 5.40 -5.82
CA LEU A 164 -19.93 6.11 -4.90
C LEU A 164 -20.87 7.09 -5.62
N ILE A 165 -20.35 7.87 -6.57
CA ILE A 165 -21.13 8.90 -7.29
C ILE A 165 -22.26 8.28 -8.11
N ASN A 166 -22.04 7.08 -8.67
CA ASN A 166 -23.00 6.42 -9.55
C ASN A 166 -23.79 5.30 -8.84
N ASP A 167 -23.68 5.18 -7.52
CA ASP A 167 -24.27 4.09 -6.72
C ASP A 167 -23.96 2.68 -7.27
N ALA A 168 -22.82 2.54 -7.96
CA ALA A 168 -22.44 1.34 -8.70
C ALA A 168 -21.64 0.37 -7.81
N TYR A 169 -22.16 0.07 -6.62
CA TYR A 169 -21.44 -0.64 -5.56
C TYR A 169 -20.95 -2.04 -5.98
N GLU A 170 -21.61 -2.71 -6.92
CA GLU A 170 -21.13 -3.99 -7.48
C GLU A 170 -19.75 -3.85 -8.16
N ILE A 171 -19.41 -2.68 -8.70
CA ILE A 171 -18.11 -2.38 -9.31
C ILE A 171 -16.99 -2.36 -8.25
N THR A 172 -17.31 -2.22 -6.96
CA THR A 172 -16.32 -2.37 -5.88
C THR A 172 -15.59 -3.71 -5.96
N HIS A 173 -16.27 -4.79 -6.39
CA HIS A 173 -15.63 -6.10 -6.59
C HIS A 173 -14.56 -6.06 -7.68
N LEU A 174 -14.85 -5.39 -8.80
CA LEU A 174 -13.90 -5.20 -9.89
C LEU A 174 -12.71 -4.33 -9.47
N LEU A 175 -12.96 -3.26 -8.72
CA LEU A 175 -11.90 -2.41 -8.18
C LEU A 175 -11.00 -3.19 -7.19
N THR A 176 -11.60 -4.05 -6.37
CA THR A 176 -10.88 -4.94 -5.46
C THR A 176 -9.98 -5.89 -6.22
N LEU A 177 -10.48 -6.52 -7.30
CA LEU A 177 -9.68 -7.37 -8.17
C LEU A 177 -8.51 -6.58 -8.78
N LEU A 178 -8.78 -5.40 -9.33
CA LEU A 178 -7.76 -4.57 -9.98
C LEU A 178 -6.64 -4.22 -9.01
N LEU A 179 -6.98 -3.71 -7.82
CA LEU A 179 -5.99 -3.33 -6.80
C LEU A 179 -5.21 -4.53 -6.26
N ALA A 180 -5.90 -5.63 -5.92
CA ALA A 180 -5.27 -6.85 -5.43
C ALA A 180 -4.30 -7.43 -6.46
N TRP A 181 -4.74 -7.53 -7.71
CA TRP A 181 -3.93 -8.07 -8.79
C TRP A 181 -2.76 -7.15 -9.14
N SER A 182 -2.97 -5.84 -9.26
CA SER A 182 -1.89 -4.90 -9.55
C SER A 182 -0.81 -4.90 -8.47
N TYR A 183 -1.22 -4.97 -7.20
CA TYR A 183 -0.28 -5.06 -6.07
C TYR A 183 0.49 -6.38 -6.10
N ALA A 184 -0.21 -7.51 -6.27
CA ALA A 184 0.43 -8.83 -6.37
C ALA A 184 1.39 -8.93 -7.55
N TRP A 185 1.00 -8.43 -8.72
CA TRP A 185 1.82 -8.43 -9.92
C TRP A 185 3.07 -7.58 -9.76
N MET A 186 2.98 -6.40 -9.14
CA MET A 186 4.16 -5.58 -8.84
C MET A 186 5.12 -6.30 -7.91
N CYS A 187 4.61 -6.92 -6.84
CA CYS A 187 5.45 -7.65 -5.88
C CYS A 187 6.11 -8.90 -6.49
N LEU A 188 5.38 -9.68 -7.29
CA LEU A 188 5.93 -10.93 -7.88
C LEU A 188 6.94 -10.68 -8.99
N ASN A 189 6.85 -9.54 -9.69
CA ASN A 189 7.75 -9.17 -10.79
C ASN A 189 8.73 -8.06 -10.39
N GLU A 190 9.03 -7.91 -9.10
CA GLU A 190 9.89 -6.84 -8.57
C GLU A 190 11.21 -6.71 -9.32
N THR A 191 11.92 -7.83 -9.46
CA THR A 191 13.25 -7.88 -10.09
C THR A 191 13.20 -7.43 -11.55
N ASP A 192 12.21 -7.92 -12.31
CA ASP A 192 12.08 -7.60 -13.72
C ASP A 192 11.68 -6.14 -13.93
N LEU A 193 10.76 -5.62 -13.10
CA LEU A 193 10.29 -4.22 -13.21
C LEU A 193 11.39 -3.22 -12.88
N ILE A 194 12.20 -3.52 -11.86
CA ILE A 194 13.34 -2.68 -11.49
C ILE A 194 14.42 -2.71 -12.59
N ALA A 195 14.67 -3.87 -13.19
CA ALA A 195 15.72 -4.04 -14.21
C ALA A 195 15.37 -3.45 -15.58
N GLN A 196 14.09 -3.34 -15.93
CA GLN A 196 13.65 -2.94 -17.27
C GLN A 196 14.00 -1.49 -17.65
N ASN A 197 13.80 -0.52 -16.75
CA ASN A 197 13.96 0.90 -17.07
C ASN A 197 14.34 1.72 -15.82
N PRO A 198 15.37 2.59 -15.88
CA PRO A 198 15.74 3.49 -14.79
C PRO A 198 14.58 4.35 -14.25
N GLN A 199 13.66 4.78 -15.12
CA GLN A 199 12.47 5.55 -14.69
C GLN A 199 11.51 4.70 -13.87
N LEU A 200 11.33 3.42 -14.24
CA LEU A 200 10.45 2.50 -13.51
C LEU A 200 11.09 2.14 -12.17
N ASN A 201 12.40 1.89 -12.12
CA ASN A 201 13.15 1.68 -10.89
C ASN A 201 12.92 2.83 -9.89
N ALA A 202 13.11 4.09 -10.33
CA ALA A 202 12.94 5.26 -9.47
C ALA A 202 11.53 5.42 -8.89
N ARG A 203 10.50 4.89 -9.56
CA ARG A 203 9.09 5.01 -9.17
C ARG A 203 8.55 3.78 -8.46
N TYR A 204 9.21 2.64 -8.62
CA TYR A 204 8.69 1.32 -8.24
C TYR A 204 8.25 1.28 -6.78
N MET A 205 9.09 1.75 -5.85
CA MET A 205 8.75 1.76 -4.42
C MET A 205 7.52 2.60 -4.11
N ALA A 206 7.40 3.79 -4.72
CA ALA A 206 6.27 4.68 -4.52
C ALA A 206 4.97 4.09 -5.07
N LEU A 207 5.03 3.49 -6.26
CA LEU A 207 3.92 2.81 -6.91
C LEU A 207 3.44 1.61 -6.07
N ARG A 208 4.37 0.74 -5.64
CA ARG A 208 4.09 -0.43 -4.81
C ARG A 208 3.43 -0.03 -3.49
N ASN A 209 3.96 0.99 -2.82
CA ASN A 209 3.40 1.49 -1.56
C ASN A 209 2.04 2.18 -1.78
N GLY A 210 1.88 2.96 -2.84
CA GLY A 210 0.59 3.58 -3.18
C GLY A 210 -0.50 2.52 -3.40
N LEU A 211 -0.18 1.44 -4.12
CA LEU A 211 -1.10 0.32 -4.33
C LEU A 211 -1.38 -0.45 -3.03
N LEU A 212 -0.37 -0.67 -2.17
CA LEU A 212 -0.56 -1.28 -0.86
C LEU A 212 -1.60 -0.53 -0.02
N PHE A 213 -1.44 0.79 0.13
CA PHE A 213 -2.37 1.59 0.93
C PHE A 213 -3.72 1.78 0.24
N SER A 214 -3.77 1.85 -1.08
CA SER A 214 -5.04 1.82 -1.84
C SER A 214 -5.80 0.50 -1.63
N PHE A 215 -5.07 -0.62 -1.61
CA PHE A 215 -5.65 -1.93 -1.34
C PHE A 215 -6.13 -2.03 0.12
N ILE A 216 -5.37 -1.55 1.10
CA ILE A 216 -5.83 -1.48 2.49
C ILE A 216 -7.10 -0.62 2.61
N ALA A 217 -7.19 0.50 1.89
CA ALA A 217 -8.37 1.36 1.91
C ALA A 217 -9.63 0.65 1.37
N ILE A 218 -9.53 -0.08 0.25
CA ILE A 218 -10.68 -0.85 -0.26
C ILE A 218 -11.04 -2.02 0.66
N LEU A 219 -10.06 -2.65 1.32
CA LEU A 219 -10.33 -3.67 2.34
C LEU A 219 -11.03 -3.08 3.57
N ALA A 220 -10.69 -1.85 3.98
CA ALA A 220 -11.37 -1.16 5.07
C ALA A 220 -12.83 -0.87 4.73
N TYR A 221 -13.10 -0.44 3.49
CA TYR A 221 -14.48 -0.27 3.01
C TYR A 221 -15.28 -1.59 3.03
N LEU A 222 -14.66 -2.71 2.62
CA LEU A 222 -15.29 -4.03 2.64
C LEU A 222 -15.41 -4.65 4.05
N GLY A 223 -14.51 -4.27 4.97
CA GLY A 223 -14.36 -4.92 6.28
C GLY A 223 -15.06 -4.21 7.42
N VAL A 224 -15.22 -2.88 7.36
CA VAL A 224 -15.81 -2.07 8.43
C VAL A 224 -17.30 -1.84 8.13
N ALA A 225 -18.18 -2.32 9.00
CA ALA A 225 -19.63 -2.20 8.83
C ALA A 225 -20.08 -0.73 8.63
N ASP A 226 -19.53 0.21 9.38
CA ASP A 226 -19.89 1.65 9.30
C ASP A 226 -19.57 2.29 7.94
N PHE A 227 -18.58 1.76 7.22
CA PHE A 227 -18.23 2.25 5.89
C PHE A 227 -19.05 1.58 4.78
N ARG A 228 -19.75 0.49 5.09
CA ARG A 228 -20.48 -0.30 4.10
C ARG A 228 -21.83 0.34 3.79
N SER A 229 -22.12 0.50 2.50
CA SER A 229 -23.49 0.78 2.08
C SER A 229 -24.36 -0.46 2.28
N SER A 230 -25.61 -0.28 2.70
CA SER A 230 -26.58 -1.37 2.91
C SER A 230 -26.92 -2.16 1.63
N SER A 231 -26.52 -1.63 0.47
CA SER A 231 -26.66 -2.26 -0.85
C SER A 231 -25.57 -3.31 -1.17
N LEU A 232 -24.44 -3.33 -0.45
CA LEU A 232 -23.39 -4.35 -0.62
C LEU A 232 -23.71 -5.63 0.15
N GLN A 233 -24.69 -6.39 -0.34
CA GLN A 233 -25.07 -7.68 0.25
C GLN A 233 -24.05 -8.79 -0.04
N ASP A 234 -23.30 -8.72 -1.16
CA ASP A 234 -22.48 -9.82 -1.66
C ASP A 234 -20.97 -9.73 -1.35
N ASN A 235 -20.62 -9.51 -0.08
CA ASN A 235 -19.20 -9.43 0.34
C ASN A 235 -18.40 -10.72 0.08
N PHE A 236 -19.07 -11.86 -0.11
CA PHE A 236 -18.42 -13.12 -0.46
C PHE A 236 -17.76 -13.09 -1.84
N ILE A 237 -18.23 -12.24 -2.78
CA ILE A 237 -17.62 -12.11 -4.12
C ILE A 237 -16.22 -11.52 -4.00
N SER A 238 -16.06 -10.42 -3.27
CA SER A 238 -14.74 -9.87 -2.95
C SER A 238 -13.87 -10.89 -2.22
N GLY A 239 -14.46 -11.68 -1.31
CA GLY A 239 -13.75 -12.78 -0.63
C GLY A 239 -13.19 -13.80 -1.59
N LEU A 240 -14.01 -14.32 -2.51
CA LEU A 240 -13.60 -15.27 -3.55
C LEU A 240 -12.53 -14.69 -4.49
N ILE A 241 -12.67 -13.43 -4.88
CA ILE A 241 -11.66 -12.72 -5.69
C ILE A 241 -10.31 -12.71 -4.97
N ILE A 242 -10.28 -12.27 -3.72
CA ILE A 242 -9.05 -12.18 -2.94
C ILE A 242 -8.47 -13.58 -2.69
N ILE A 243 -9.30 -14.59 -2.43
CA ILE A 243 -8.87 -15.98 -2.29
C ILE A 243 -8.22 -16.47 -3.58
N ALA A 244 -8.80 -16.20 -4.74
CA ALA A 244 -8.24 -16.60 -6.02
C ALA A 244 -6.87 -15.94 -6.27
N VAL A 245 -6.74 -14.64 -6.01
CA VAL A 245 -5.46 -13.92 -6.10
C VAL A 245 -4.45 -14.48 -5.10
N THR A 246 -4.87 -14.77 -3.86
CA THR A 246 -3.99 -15.30 -2.82
C THR A 246 -3.53 -16.72 -3.13
N ALA A 247 -4.41 -17.57 -3.67
CA ALA A 247 -4.06 -18.91 -4.12
C ALA A 247 -3.05 -18.85 -5.28
N PHE A 248 -3.23 -17.93 -6.22
CA PHE A 248 -2.25 -17.67 -7.29
C PHE A 248 -0.89 -17.24 -6.73
N VAL A 249 -0.87 -16.31 -5.77
CA VAL A 249 0.36 -15.85 -5.11
C VAL A 249 1.04 -16.99 -4.34
N LEU A 250 0.29 -17.79 -3.59
CA LEU A 250 0.83 -18.96 -2.89
C LEU A 250 1.44 -19.97 -3.87
N TYR A 251 0.79 -20.20 -5.02
CA TYR A 251 1.34 -21.03 -6.07
C TYR A 251 2.67 -20.48 -6.60
N ALA A 252 2.75 -19.17 -6.88
CA ALA A 252 3.98 -18.52 -7.35
C ALA A 252 5.12 -18.62 -6.32
N ILE A 253 4.85 -18.32 -5.05
CA ILE A 253 5.83 -18.39 -3.96
C ILE A 253 6.34 -19.82 -3.76
N VAL A 254 5.44 -20.81 -3.70
CA VAL A 254 5.82 -22.22 -3.52
C VAL A 254 6.66 -22.73 -4.69
N ARG A 255 6.36 -22.28 -5.92
CA ARG A 255 7.16 -22.59 -7.10
C ARG A 255 8.56 -22.00 -6.99
N ALA A 256 8.68 -20.75 -6.52
CA ALA A 256 9.96 -20.07 -6.34
C ALA A 256 10.83 -20.72 -5.24
N LEU A 257 10.21 -21.22 -4.17
CA LEU A 257 10.90 -21.87 -3.04
C LEU A 257 11.38 -23.31 -3.33
N ALA A 258 11.03 -23.89 -4.48
CA ALA A 258 11.40 -25.26 -4.87
C ALA A 258 11.20 -26.31 -3.76
N LEU A 259 10.08 -26.23 -3.03
CA LEU A 259 9.79 -27.07 -1.87
C LEU A 259 9.65 -28.55 -2.24
N ARG A 260 9.98 -29.44 -1.28
CA ARG A 260 9.73 -30.88 -1.41
C ARG A 260 8.22 -31.15 -1.50
N ALA A 261 7.84 -32.27 -2.11
CA ALA A 261 6.43 -32.62 -2.36
C ALA A 261 5.56 -32.62 -1.09
N LYS A 262 6.09 -33.13 0.03
CA LYS A 262 5.37 -33.17 1.32
C LYS A 262 5.10 -31.77 1.88
N ASP A 263 6.12 -30.91 1.88
CA ASP A 263 6.01 -29.54 2.40
C ASP A 263 5.09 -28.69 1.51
N LYS A 264 5.18 -28.87 0.19
CA LYS A 264 4.27 -28.27 -0.79
C LYS A 264 2.80 -28.63 -0.53
N LEU A 265 2.52 -29.92 -0.31
CA LEU A 265 1.17 -30.38 0.01
C LEU A 265 0.68 -29.76 1.33
N MET A 266 1.53 -29.73 2.36
CA MET A 266 1.19 -29.16 3.66
C MET A 266 0.84 -27.66 3.55
N VAL A 267 1.63 -26.89 2.79
CA VAL A 267 1.36 -25.46 2.56
C VAL A 267 0.04 -25.25 1.84
N TYR A 268 -0.28 -26.02 0.80
CA TYR A 268 -1.56 -25.87 0.10
C TYR A 268 -2.76 -26.31 0.95
N VAL A 269 -2.64 -27.36 1.76
CA VAL A 269 -3.73 -27.81 2.64
C VAL A 269 -3.97 -26.77 3.73
N LEU A 270 -2.93 -26.34 4.45
CA LEU A 270 -3.06 -25.32 5.51
C LEU A 270 -3.51 -23.97 4.94
N GLY A 271 -2.92 -23.55 3.82
CA GLY A 271 -3.32 -22.33 3.12
C GLY A 271 -4.75 -22.40 2.62
N GLY A 272 -5.16 -23.51 2.03
CA GLY A 272 -6.54 -23.74 1.58
C GLY A 272 -7.55 -23.69 2.71
N ILE A 273 -7.27 -24.33 3.85
CA ILE A 273 -8.13 -24.27 5.05
C ILE A 273 -8.22 -22.83 5.58
N LEU A 274 -7.09 -22.14 5.69
CA LEU A 274 -7.04 -20.76 6.16
C LEU A 274 -7.86 -19.82 5.25
N LEU A 275 -7.67 -19.92 3.94
CA LEU A 275 -8.39 -19.11 2.95
C LEU A 275 -9.87 -19.45 2.89
N ALA A 276 -10.23 -20.74 2.96
CA ALA A 276 -11.63 -21.17 2.99
C ALA A 276 -12.37 -20.61 4.22
N SER A 277 -11.69 -20.51 5.37
CA SER A 277 -12.27 -19.96 6.59
C SER A 277 -12.55 -18.45 6.53
N THR A 278 -11.97 -17.73 5.55
CA THR A 278 -12.07 -16.27 5.41
C THR A 278 -12.92 -15.81 4.22
N VAL A 279 -13.68 -16.70 3.57
CA VAL A 279 -14.56 -16.37 2.42
C VAL A 279 -15.52 -15.22 2.72
N PHE A 280 -16.09 -15.18 3.93
CA PHE A 280 -17.03 -14.13 4.34
C PHE A 280 -16.34 -12.92 4.99
N ALA A 281 -15.02 -12.93 5.08
CA ALA A 281 -14.20 -11.88 5.68
C ALA A 281 -13.13 -11.41 4.68
N PRO A 282 -13.52 -10.75 3.57
CA PRO A 282 -12.60 -10.33 2.51
C PRO A 282 -11.44 -9.48 3.03
N ALA A 283 -11.68 -8.62 4.03
CA ALA A 283 -10.65 -7.79 4.64
C ALA A 283 -9.55 -8.60 5.35
N ILE A 284 -9.92 -9.67 6.06
CA ILE A 284 -8.96 -10.58 6.71
C ILE A 284 -8.15 -11.33 5.65
N CYS A 285 -8.83 -11.86 4.63
CA CYS A 285 -8.16 -12.54 3.52
C CYS A 285 -7.19 -11.61 2.78
N GLY A 286 -7.57 -10.35 2.57
CA GLY A 286 -6.74 -9.34 1.91
C GLY A 286 -5.53 -8.96 2.76
N ALA A 287 -5.68 -8.87 4.07
CA ALA A 287 -4.54 -8.65 4.96
C ALA A 287 -3.54 -9.82 4.93
N LEU A 288 -4.03 -11.08 4.86
CA LEU A 288 -3.17 -12.25 4.66
C LEU A 288 -2.40 -12.19 3.33
N LEU A 289 -3.07 -11.81 2.23
CA LEU A 289 -2.43 -11.59 0.94
C LEU A 289 -1.26 -10.60 1.04
N ILE A 290 -1.47 -9.46 1.72
CA ILE A 290 -0.43 -8.46 1.95
C ILE A 290 0.74 -9.05 2.73
N VAL A 291 0.47 -9.80 3.80
CA VAL A 291 1.51 -10.43 4.61
C VAL A 291 2.31 -11.44 3.79
N PHE A 292 1.67 -12.30 3.00
CA PHE A 292 2.37 -13.29 2.17
C PHE A 292 3.28 -12.63 1.11
N LEU A 293 2.76 -11.65 0.38
CA LEU A 293 3.55 -10.91 -0.61
C LEU A 293 4.71 -10.14 0.03
N SER A 294 4.45 -9.47 1.15
CA SER A 294 5.46 -8.65 1.83
C SER A 294 6.55 -9.50 2.47
N PHE A 295 6.20 -10.69 2.97
CA PHE A 295 7.20 -11.65 3.44
C PHE A 295 8.05 -12.21 2.30
N HIS A 296 7.43 -12.57 1.17
CA HIS A 296 8.15 -13.06 -0.01
C HIS A 296 9.14 -12.04 -0.59
N THR A 297 8.74 -10.77 -0.64
CA THR A 297 9.54 -9.67 -1.18
C THR A 297 10.47 -9.01 -0.15
N GLY A 298 10.40 -9.39 1.13
CA GLY A 298 11.14 -8.71 2.22
C GLY A 298 10.72 -7.27 2.48
N HIS A 299 9.52 -6.88 2.05
CA HIS A 299 9.01 -5.51 2.12
C HIS A 299 8.54 -5.13 3.53
N ARG A 300 9.41 -4.50 4.31
CA ARG A 300 9.20 -4.19 5.75
C ARG A 300 7.95 -3.38 6.04
N THR A 301 7.67 -2.32 5.26
CA THR A 301 6.48 -1.49 5.44
C THR A 301 5.21 -2.28 5.14
N GLY A 302 5.22 -3.13 4.11
CA GLY A 302 4.12 -4.04 3.80
C GLY A 302 3.88 -5.09 4.89
N ILE A 303 4.93 -5.64 5.50
CA ILE A 303 4.79 -6.56 6.64
C ILE A 303 4.12 -5.84 7.81
N ALA A 304 4.61 -4.65 8.18
CA ALA A 304 4.05 -3.89 9.29
C ALA A 304 2.59 -3.49 9.02
N ALA A 305 2.30 -2.93 7.85
CA ALA A 305 0.95 -2.53 7.46
C ALA A 305 0.00 -3.73 7.35
N GLY A 306 0.45 -4.85 6.78
CA GLY A 306 -0.32 -6.08 6.67
C GLY A 306 -0.65 -6.70 8.04
N LEU A 307 0.30 -6.71 8.98
CA LEU A 307 0.04 -7.18 10.34
C LEU A 307 -0.92 -6.25 11.10
N VAL A 308 -0.75 -4.93 10.99
CA VAL A 308 -1.68 -3.96 11.59
C VAL A 308 -3.08 -4.13 11.01
N ALA A 309 -3.19 -4.24 9.69
CA ALA A 309 -4.47 -4.48 9.00
C ALA A 309 -5.09 -5.82 9.43
N LEU A 310 -4.30 -6.88 9.55
CA LEU A 310 -4.77 -8.20 9.98
C LEU A 310 -5.35 -8.14 11.40
N VAL A 311 -4.62 -7.52 12.34
CA VAL A 311 -5.09 -7.35 13.73
C VAL A 311 -6.36 -6.50 13.75
N TYR A 312 -6.37 -5.37 13.03
CA TYR A 312 -7.52 -4.47 12.99
C TYR A 312 -8.76 -5.14 12.39
N PHE A 313 -8.66 -5.76 11.20
CA PHE A 313 -9.82 -6.39 10.54
C PHE A 313 -10.30 -7.64 11.27
N THR A 314 -9.41 -8.39 11.92
CA THR A 314 -9.83 -9.50 12.80
C THR A 314 -10.60 -8.95 14.01
N GLY A 315 -10.11 -7.87 14.62
CA GLY A 315 -10.80 -7.18 15.70
C GLY A 315 -12.17 -6.66 15.27
N GLN A 316 -12.24 -5.98 14.13
CA GLN A 316 -13.49 -5.45 13.58
C GLN A 316 -14.50 -6.58 13.28
N TYR A 317 -14.06 -7.65 12.62
CA TYR A 317 -14.90 -8.82 12.33
C TYR A 317 -15.50 -9.44 13.60
N TYR A 318 -14.71 -9.49 14.68
CA TYR A 318 -15.19 -9.95 15.98
C TYR A 318 -16.21 -9.01 16.62
N TYR A 319 -16.05 -7.68 16.46
CA TYR A 319 -17.03 -6.70 16.95
C TYR A 319 -18.33 -6.74 16.15
N ASP A 320 -18.25 -6.89 14.83
CA ASP A 320 -19.40 -6.96 13.93
C ASP A 320 -20.25 -8.23 14.15
N LEU A 321 -19.69 -9.26 14.78
CA LEU A 321 -20.39 -10.50 15.08
C LEU A 321 -21.58 -10.23 16.03
N SER A 322 -22.79 -10.64 15.67
CA SER A 322 -24.02 -10.39 16.44
C SER A 322 -24.17 -11.26 17.70
N TYR A 323 -23.05 -11.67 18.30
CA TYR A 323 -23.05 -12.41 19.56
C TYR A 323 -23.12 -11.48 20.76
N THR A 324 -23.63 -12.03 21.87
CA THR A 324 -23.61 -11.33 23.16
C THR A 324 -22.17 -11.06 23.59
N LEU A 325 -21.97 -10.00 24.38
CA LEU A 325 -20.67 -9.67 24.98
C LEU A 325 -20.08 -10.84 25.77
N LEU A 326 -20.93 -11.69 26.36
CA LEU A 326 -20.52 -12.89 27.10
C LEU A 326 -19.84 -13.92 26.18
N ILE A 327 -20.52 -14.31 25.09
CA ILE A 327 -19.99 -15.30 24.13
C ILE A 327 -18.70 -14.78 23.49
N LYS A 328 -18.67 -13.48 23.18
CA LYS A 328 -17.47 -12.78 22.72
C LYS A 328 -16.31 -12.98 23.71
N SER A 329 -16.51 -12.67 24.99
CA SER A 329 -15.51 -12.84 26.04
C SER A 329 -15.03 -14.29 26.19
N GLU A 330 -15.92 -15.28 26.10
CA GLU A 330 -15.56 -16.69 26.18
C GLU A 330 -14.66 -17.11 25.00
N ILE A 331 -14.96 -16.67 23.78
CA ILE A 331 -14.15 -16.96 22.59
C ILE A 331 -12.75 -16.34 22.72
N MET A 332 -12.64 -15.09 23.20
CA MET A 332 -11.35 -14.44 23.46
C MET A 332 -10.54 -15.14 24.55
N MET A 333 -11.20 -15.55 25.64
CA MET A 333 -10.54 -16.27 26.72
C MET A 333 -10.04 -17.65 26.27
N ALA A 334 -10.85 -18.37 25.49
CA ALA A 334 -10.49 -19.68 24.94
C ALA A 334 -9.36 -19.59 23.91
N SER A 335 -9.42 -18.64 22.98
CA SER A 335 -8.35 -18.43 22.00
C SER A 335 -7.05 -17.96 22.66
N GLY A 336 -7.14 -17.05 23.65
CA GLY A 336 -5.99 -16.64 24.46
C GLY A 336 -5.35 -17.81 25.21
N ALA A 337 -6.16 -18.66 25.85
CA ALA A 337 -5.67 -19.88 26.51
C ALA A 337 -4.99 -20.83 25.53
N LEU A 338 -5.55 -21.02 24.33
CA LEU A 338 -4.98 -21.85 23.27
C LEU A 338 -3.63 -21.31 22.80
N PHE A 339 -3.48 -19.99 22.60
CA PHE A 339 -2.20 -19.38 22.26
C PHE A 339 -1.16 -19.53 23.37
N PHE A 340 -1.55 -19.38 24.64
CA PHE A 340 -0.65 -19.66 25.77
C PHE A 340 -0.18 -21.11 25.78
N LEU A 341 -1.08 -22.05 25.51
CA LEU A 341 -0.78 -23.48 25.43
C LEU A 341 0.17 -23.78 24.26
N ALA A 342 -0.09 -23.21 23.08
CA ALA A 342 0.77 -23.32 21.91
C ALA A 342 2.17 -22.74 22.18
N TRP A 343 2.25 -21.54 22.79
CA TRP A 343 3.52 -20.92 23.18
C TRP A 343 4.30 -21.79 24.17
N PHE A 344 3.62 -22.36 25.17
CA PHE A 344 4.25 -23.25 26.13
C PHE A 344 4.85 -24.49 25.47
N ILE A 345 4.11 -25.10 24.52
CA ILE A 345 4.58 -26.25 23.74
C ILE A 345 5.79 -25.85 22.88
N LEU A 346 5.70 -24.74 22.14
CA LEU A 346 6.77 -24.23 21.29
C LEU A 346 8.04 -23.94 22.10
N LYS A 347 7.92 -23.25 23.24
CA LYS A 347 9.04 -22.96 24.14
C LYS A 347 9.69 -24.24 24.66
N LYS A 348 8.88 -25.26 24.97
CA LYS A 348 9.38 -26.57 25.42
C LYS A 348 10.12 -27.30 24.28
N GLN A 349 9.65 -27.20 23.05
CA GLN A 349 10.33 -27.78 21.89
C GLN A 349 11.61 -27.03 21.54
N LEU A 350 11.60 -25.69 21.55
CA LEU A 350 12.78 -24.88 21.26
C LEU A 350 13.92 -25.16 22.26
N LYS A 351 13.62 -25.23 23.55
CA LYS A 351 14.59 -25.65 24.58
C LYS A 351 15.16 -27.06 24.36
N ARG A 352 14.37 -27.96 23.76
CA ARG A 352 14.80 -29.34 23.46
C ARG A 352 15.72 -29.38 22.22
N TYR A 353 15.54 -28.45 21.29
CA TYR A 353 16.41 -28.28 20.13
C TYR A 353 17.72 -27.57 20.45
N GLU A 354 17.76 -26.67 21.44
CA GLU A 354 19.00 -26.01 21.90
C GLU A 354 19.89 -26.91 22.78
N GLN A 355 19.37 -28.06 23.24
CA GLN A 355 20.09 -29.01 24.11
C GLN A 355 20.62 -30.25 23.37
N ASN A 356 20.37 -30.35 22.06
CA ASN A 356 20.97 -31.33 21.14
C ASN A 356 21.88 -30.59 20.15
#